data_AF-A0A935BZG1-F1
#
_entry.id   AF-A0A935BZG1-F1
#
_cell.length_a   1.000
_cell.length_b   1.000
_cell.length_c   1.000
_cell.angle_alpha   90.00
_cell.angle_beta   90.00
_cell.angle_gamma   90.00
#
_symmetry.space_group_name_H-M   'P 1'
#
loop_
_entity.id
_entity.type
_entity.pdbx_description
1 polymer ?
#
loop_
_entity_poly.entity_id
_entity_poly.type
_entity_poly.pdbx_seq_one_letter_code
_entity_poly.pdbx_strand_id
1 'polypeptide(L)'
;MNQQKVDRDLRSREIEAQRSNRYSSGAGAIRTFTGNKIFIVALLVLSLVALASAQKKDSCTDCHSQMEGPMSAPVQQLMKGDIHKARGLSCVDCHGGDATQDDLSRAMDPRKGFVAKPKAANIPMFCGKCHSNAEFIKKFNPAQRVDQEKEYFTSVHGKLLKTGDANVATCVSCHGSHGIRGSTILSRLSLPQMWLKPAPNATPMAIT
;
A
#
# COMPACT_ATOMS: atom_id res chain seq x y z
N MET A 1 -0.45 -95.41 -10.05
CA MET A 1 -0.71 -94.08 -10.66
C MET A 1 -0.05 -93.04 -9.76
N ASN A 2 0.85 -92.21 -10.28
CA ASN A 2 1.77 -91.41 -9.46
C ASN A 2 1.07 -90.19 -8.82
N GLN A 3 1.15 -90.06 -7.49
CA GLN A 3 0.58 -88.97 -6.68
C GLN A 3 0.97 -87.59 -7.24
N GLN A 4 2.19 -87.48 -7.76
CA GLN A 4 2.75 -86.27 -8.36
C GLN A 4 2.02 -85.79 -9.63
N LYS A 5 1.29 -86.67 -10.32
CA LYS A 5 0.48 -86.30 -11.48
C LYS A 5 -0.90 -85.79 -11.07
N VAL A 6 -1.47 -86.34 -9.99
CA VAL A 6 -2.76 -85.91 -9.43
C VAL A 6 -2.67 -84.48 -8.88
N ASP A 7 -1.59 -84.17 -8.14
CA ASP A 7 -1.39 -82.83 -7.56
C ASP A 7 -1.18 -81.75 -8.64
N ARG A 8 -0.59 -82.11 -9.78
CA ARG A 8 -0.37 -81.20 -10.90
C ARG A 8 -1.67 -80.87 -11.63
N ASP A 9 -2.55 -81.85 -11.81
CA ASP A 9 -3.86 -81.68 -12.45
C ASP A 9 -4.85 -80.94 -11.54
N LEU A 10 -4.71 -81.02 -10.21
CA LEU A 10 -5.48 -80.21 -9.26
C LEU A 10 -5.02 -78.74 -9.26
N ARG A 11 -3.70 -78.50 -9.29
CA ARG A 11 -3.15 -77.13 -9.27
C ARG A 11 -3.44 -76.35 -10.57
N SER A 12 -3.49 -77.01 -11.72
CA SER A 12 -3.87 -76.36 -12.98
C SER A 12 -5.35 -76.00 -13.03
N ARG A 13 -6.24 -76.82 -12.46
CA ARG A 13 -7.67 -76.50 -12.33
C ARG A 13 -7.94 -75.33 -11.38
N GLU A 14 -7.16 -75.20 -10.32
CA GLU A 14 -7.28 -74.08 -9.37
C GLU A 14 -6.79 -72.74 -9.95
N ILE A 15 -5.74 -72.77 -10.79
CA ILE A 15 -5.26 -71.58 -11.51
C ILE A 15 -6.29 -71.11 -12.56
N GLU A 16 -6.96 -72.03 -13.27
CA GLU A 16 -8.01 -71.70 -14.25
C GLU A 16 -9.25 -71.08 -13.57
N ALA A 17 -9.65 -71.59 -12.40
CA ALA A 17 -10.74 -71.05 -11.58
C ALA A 17 -10.43 -69.65 -11.01
N GLN A 18 -9.17 -69.36 -10.71
CA GLN A 18 -8.75 -68.02 -10.28
C GLN A 18 -8.64 -67.00 -11.43
N ARG A 19 -8.50 -67.47 -12.69
CA ARG A 19 -8.39 -66.60 -13.87
C ARG A 19 -9.75 -66.16 -14.38
N SER A 20 -10.77 -67.02 -14.35
CA SER A 20 -12.15 -66.67 -14.73
C SER A 20 -12.79 -65.67 -13.75
N ASN A 21 -12.42 -65.70 -12.48
CA ASN A 21 -12.96 -64.79 -11.47
C ASN A 21 -12.46 -63.33 -11.61
N ARG A 22 -11.33 -63.11 -12.31
CA ARG A 22 -10.79 -61.76 -12.56
C ARG A 22 -11.48 -61.01 -13.70
N TYR A 23 -12.29 -61.67 -14.52
CA TYR A 23 -12.94 -61.04 -15.68
C TYR A 23 -14.39 -60.61 -15.41
N SER A 24 -15.00 -61.04 -14.30
CA SER A 24 -16.40 -60.74 -13.94
C SER A 24 -16.60 -59.59 -12.93
N SER A 25 -15.55 -58.81 -12.64
CA SER A 25 -15.63 -57.69 -11.67
C SER A 25 -15.47 -56.30 -12.34
N GLY A 26 -15.94 -56.18 -13.59
CA GLY A 26 -16.06 -54.92 -14.31
C GLY A 26 -17.52 -54.44 -14.38
N ALA A 27 -18.13 -54.10 -13.25
CA ALA A 27 -19.35 -53.29 -13.17
C ALA A 27 -19.70 -53.03 -11.69
N GLY A 28 -19.13 -51.99 -11.08
CA GLY A 28 -19.39 -51.73 -9.66
C GLY A 28 -18.90 -50.38 -9.18
N ALA A 29 -19.77 -49.38 -9.34
CA ALA A 29 -19.78 -48.11 -8.61
C ALA A 29 -18.48 -47.29 -8.62
N ILE A 30 -18.39 -46.36 -9.58
CA ILE A 30 -17.66 -45.12 -9.39
C ILE A 30 -18.31 -44.43 -8.18
N ARG A 31 -17.76 -44.67 -6.98
CA ARG A 31 -18.13 -43.97 -5.75
C ARG A 31 -17.79 -42.49 -5.98
N THR A 32 -18.81 -41.69 -6.27
CA THR A 32 -18.78 -40.22 -6.24
C THR A 32 -18.62 -39.73 -4.80
N PHE A 33 -17.53 -40.11 -4.12
CA PHE A 33 -17.26 -39.72 -2.72
C PHE A 33 -16.17 -38.66 -2.59
N THR A 34 -15.64 -38.16 -3.71
CA THR A 34 -14.65 -37.07 -3.78
C THR A 34 -15.28 -35.70 -3.99
N GLY A 35 -16.52 -35.63 -4.52
CA GLY A 35 -17.21 -34.36 -4.78
C GLY A 35 -17.50 -33.55 -3.52
N ASN A 36 -17.99 -34.19 -2.45
CA ASN A 36 -18.42 -33.47 -1.25
C ASN A 36 -17.24 -32.91 -0.42
N LYS A 37 -16.10 -33.62 -0.37
CA LYS A 37 -14.91 -33.13 0.35
C LYS A 37 -14.23 -31.98 -0.39
N ILE A 38 -14.18 -32.03 -1.72
CA ILE A 38 -13.66 -30.92 -2.54
C ILE A 38 -14.60 -29.71 -2.44
N PHE A 39 -15.92 -29.92 -2.42
CA PHE A 39 -16.88 -28.84 -2.22
C PHE A 39 -16.77 -28.20 -0.83
N ILE A 40 -16.62 -28.99 0.23
CA ILE A 40 -16.46 -28.48 1.60
C ILE A 40 -15.14 -27.72 1.73
N VAL A 41 -14.03 -28.24 1.19
CA VAL A 41 -12.75 -27.52 1.19
C VAL A 41 -12.83 -26.25 0.35
N ALA A 42 -13.46 -26.27 -0.82
CA ALA A 42 -13.68 -25.08 -1.63
C ALA A 42 -14.56 -24.04 -0.92
N LEU A 43 -15.62 -24.46 -0.23
CA LEU A 43 -16.49 -23.58 0.58
C LEU A 43 -15.77 -23.02 1.80
N LEU A 44 -14.93 -23.81 2.48
CA LEU A 44 -14.10 -23.35 3.60
C LEU A 44 -13.02 -22.37 3.14
N VAL A 45 -12.36 -22.63 2.01
CA VAL A 45 -11.39 -21.72 1.39
C VAL A 45 -12.09 -20.43 0.93
N LEU A 46 -13.26 -20.52 0.31
CA LEU A 46 -14.04 -19.35 -0.11
C LEU A 46 -14.52 -18.52 1.10
N SER A 47 -14.91 -19.17 2.19
CA SER A 47 -15.29 -18.51 3.45
C SER A 47 -14.09 -17.82 4.12
N LEU A 48 -12.90 -18.44 4.09
CA LEU A 48 -11.65 -17.85 4.59
C LEU A 48 -11.23 -16.62 3.78
N VAL A 49 -11.41 -16.63 2.46
CA VAL A 49 -11.11 -15.47 1.59
C VAL A 49 -12.08 -14.31 1.84
N ALA A 50 -13.36 -14.59 2.11
CA ALA A 50 -14.36 -13.55 2.37
C ALA A 50 -14.08 -12.76 3.68
N LEU A 51 -13.52 -13.40 4.71
CA LEU A 51 -13.17 -12.72 5.98
C LEU A 51 -11.99 -11.75 5.83
N ALA A 52 -11.12 -11.92 4.84
CA ALA A 52 -9.92 -11.11 4.69
C ALA A 52 -10.16 -9.71 4.06
N SER A 53 -11.38 -9.42 3.61
CA SER A 53 -11.69 -8.20 2.83
C SER A 53 -12.54 -7.16 3.56
N ALA A 54 -12.47 -7.09 4.90
CA ALA A 54 -13.06 -5.97 5.63
C ALA A 54 -12.26 -4.68 5.33
N GLN A 55 -12.73 -3.88 4.36
CA GLN A 55 -12.14 -2.58 4.07
C GLN A 55 -12.28 -1.67 5.29
N LYS A 56 -11.16 -1.14 5.80
CA LYS A 56 -11.16 -0.17 6.90
C LYS A 56 -11.94 1.08 6.45
N LYS A 57 -12.96 1.48 7.22
CA LYS A 57 -13.75 2.70 6.98
C LYS A 57 -12.86 3.94 7.02
N ASP A 58 -13.07 4.86 6.08
CA ASP A 58 -12.43 6.19 6.03
C ASP A 58 -13.49 7.28 5.83
N SER A 59 -14.06 7.76 6.94
CA SER A 59 -15.10 8.80 6.95
C SER A 59 -14.61 10.15 6.43
N CYS A 60 -13.29 10.37 6.36
CA CYS A 60 -12.71 11.62 5.91
C CYS A 60 -13.14 11.90 4.47
N THR A 61 -13.01 10.92 3.58
CA THR A 61 -13.38 11.09 2.18
C THR A 61 -14.88 11.14 1.96
N ASP A 62 -15.65 10.43 2.78
CA ASP A 62 -17.11 10.35 2.65
C ASP A 62 -17.76 11.71 2.88
N CYS A 63 -17.38 12.40 3.96
CA CYS A 63 -17.88 13.73 4.26
C CYS A 63 -17.21 14.80 3.40
N HIS A 64 -15.88 14.82 3.30
CA HIS A 64 -15.18 15.91 2.60
C HIS A 64 -15.41 15.91 1.09
N SER A 65 -15.74 14.77 0.46
CA SER A 65 -16.10 14.75 -0.97
C SER A 65 -17.41 15.46 -1.29
N GLN A 66 -18.31 15.63 -0.31
CA GLN A 66 -19.62 16.26 -0.48
C GLN A 66 -19.63 17.74 -0.09
N MET A 67 -18.49 18.27 0.39
CA MET A 67 -18.37 19.67 0.77
C MET A 67 -18.09 20.56 -0.45
N GLU A 68 -18.19 21.88 -0.24
CA GLU A 68 -17.78 22.86 -1.23
C GLU A 68 -16.45 23.52 -0.87
N GLY A 69 -15.76 24.03 -1.90
CA GLY A 69 -14.59 24.86 -1.73
C GLY A 69 -13.30 24.11 -1.35
N PRO A 70 -12.41 24.74 -0.56
CA PRO A 70 -11.06 24.23 -0.32
C PRO A 70 -10.98 22.86 0.37
N MET A 71 -12.07 22.41 0.99
CA MET A 71 -12.12 21.16 1.74
C MET A 71 -12.45 19.94 0.87
N SER A 72 -13.16 20.10 -0.25
CA SER A 72 -13.52 18.98 -1.13
C SER A 72 -12.54 18.76 -2.28
N ALA A 73 -11.87 19.83 -2.74
CA ALA A 73 -10.87 19.75 -3.80
C ALA A 73 -9.77 18.69 -3.54
N PRO A 74 -9.21 18.54 -2.31
CA PRO A 74 -8.25 17.48 -2.03
C PRO A 74 -8.77 16.08 -2.34
N VAL A 75 -9.99 15.77 -1.91
CA VAL A 75 -10.60 14.45 -2.06
C VAL A 75 -11.02 14.18 -3.50
N GLN A 76 -11.60 15.18 -4.17
CA GLN A 76 -12.17 15.01 -5.51
C GLN A 76 -11.11 15.01 -6.62
N GLN A 77 -10.07 15.85 -6.50
CA GLN A 77 -9.22 16.21 -7.64
C GLN A 77 -7.72 16.08 -7.35
N LEU A 78 -7.28 16.45 -6.14
CA LEU A 78 -5.84 16.62 -5.89
C LEU A 78 -5.15 15.34 -5.44
N MET A 79 -5.85 14.36 -4.85
CA MET A 79 -5.23 13.08 -4.44
C MET A 79 -4.84 12.16 -5.60
N LYS A 80 -5.17 12.48 -6.84
CA LYS A 80 -4.84 11.64 -7.99
C LYS A 80 -3.33 11.63 -8.24
N GLY A 81 -2.73 10.45 -8.16
CA GLY A 81 -1.28 10.28 -8.37
C GLY A 81 -0.41 10.64 -7.15
N ASP A 82 -1.03 10.81 -5.98
CA ASP A 82 -0.30 11.01 -4.73
C ASP A 82 0.53 9.77 -4.38
N ILE A 83 1.83 9.96 -4.14
CA ILE A 83 2.75 8.86 -3.83
C ILE A 83 2.44 8.22 -2.47
N HIS A 84 1.97 8.99 -1.49
CA HIS A 84 1.65 8.48 -0.15
C HIS A 84 0.38 7.64 -0.19
N LYS A 85 -0.65 8.11 -0.90
CA LYS A 85 -1.87 7.31 -1.12
C LYS A 85 -1.56 6.02 -1.90
N ALA A 86 -0.69 6.10 -2.91
CA ALA A 86 -0.24 4.91 -3.65
C ALA A 86 0.55 3.90 -2.77
N ARG A 87 1.07 4.33 -1.62
CA ARG A 87 1.72 3.46 -0.62
C ARG A 87 0.81 3.08 0.54
N GLY A 88 -0.50 3.32 0.42
CA GLY A 88 -1.50 2.90 1.40
C GLY A 88 -1.66 3.83 2.60
N LEU A 89 -1.07 5.02 2.58
CA LEU A 89 -1.33 6.04 3.59
C LEU A 89 -2.69 6.72 3.32
N SER A 90 -3.41 6.94 4.40
CA SER A 90 -4.73 7.57 4.48
C SER A 90 -4.63 9.01 4.97
N CYS A 91 -5.76 9.72 5.02
CA CYS A 91 -5.84 11.12 5.45
C CYS A 91 -5.24 11.32 6.85
N VAL A 92 -5.53 10.39 7.76
CA VAL A 92 -5.11 10.48 9.18
C VAL A 92 -3.62 10.21 9.38
N ASP A 93 -2.94 9.58 8.44
CA ASP A 93 -1.50 9.33 8.55
C ASP A 93 -0.69 10.63 8.43
N CYS A 94 -1.25 11.64 7.77
CA CYS A 94 -0.70 12.99 7.73
C CYS A 94 -1.40 13.91 8.72
N HIS A 95 -2.73 14.02 8.60
CA HIS A 95 -3.53 15.00 9.32
C HIS A 95 -3.93 14.55 10.73
N GLY A 96 -3.69 13.31 11.14
CA GLY A 96 -4.15 12.79 12.44
C GLY A 96 -5.68 12.70 12.53
N GLY A 97 -6.21 12.54 13.74
CA GLY A 97 -7.65 12.38 13.97
C GLY A 97 -8.09 10.92 13.96
N ASP A 98 -9.36 10.68 13.61
CA ASP A 98 -9.96 9.34 13.62
C ASP A 98 -10.94 9.15 12.46
N ALA A 99 -10.45 8.46 11.42
CA ALA A 99 -11.19 8.14 10.20
C ALA A 99 -12.36 7.17 10.40
N THR A 100 -12.57 6.66 11.61
CA THR A 100 -13.70 5.76 11.92
C THR A 100 -14.93 6.51 12.42
N GLN A 101 -14.80 7.80 12.73
CA GLN A 101 -15.87 8.62 13.30
C GLN A 101 -16.53 9.46 12.22
N ASP A 102 -17.86 9.47 12.20
CA ASP A 102 -18.64 10.36 11.33
C ASP A 102 -18.92 11.72 12.01
N ASP A 103 -18.83 11.76 13.35
CA ASP A 103 -18.96 13.00 14.11
C ASP A 103 -17.73 13.89 13.91
N LEU A 104 -17.95 15.12 13.45
CA LEU A 104 -16.93 16.11 13.14
C LEU A 104 -15.96 16.33 14.32
N SER A 105 -16.49 16.49 15.53
CA SER A 105 -15.69 16.81 16.72
C SER A 105 -14.82 15.63 17.17
N ARG A 106 -15.26 14.39 16.91
CA ARG A 106 -14.54 13.15 17.25
C ARG A 106 -13.57 12.72 16.16
N ALA A 107 -13.90 12.99 14.89
CA ALA A 107 -13.04 12.72 13.74
C ALA A 107 -11.83 13.66 13.71
N MET A 108 -12.07 14.95 13.98
CA MET A 108 -11.04 16.02 13.96
C MET A 108 -10.60 16.45 15.36
N ASP A 109 -10.62 15.53 16.33
CA ASP A 109 -10.22 15.81 17.71
C ASP A 109 -8.71 16.10 17.80
N PRO A 110 -8.28 17.31 18.23
CA PRO A 110 -6.86 17.64 18.40
C PRO A 110 -6.13 16.69 19.36
N ARG A 111 -6.84 16.08 20.32
CA ARG A 111 -6.28 15.10 21.26
C ARG A 111 -5.85 13.80 20.56
N LYS A 112 -6.37 13.54 19.36
CA LYS A 112 -5.94 12.44 18.47
C LYS A 112 -4.90 12.90 17.44
N GLY A 113 -4.23 14.02 17.70
CA GLY A 113 -3.20 14.56 16.84
C GLY A 113 -3.74 15.21 15.55
N PHE A 114 -5.02 15.55 15.50
CA PHE A 114 -5.59 16.19 14.32
C PHE A 114 -4.92 17.55 14.05
N VAL A 115 -4.52 17.76 12.80
CA VAL A 115 -3.97 18.99 12.26
C VAL A 115 -4.68 19.25 10.94
N ALA A 116 -5.34 20.40 10.83
CA ALA A 116 -5.93 20.86 9.57
C ALA A 116 -4.82 21.27 8.58
N LYS A 117 -4.74 22.54 8.17
CA LYS A 117 -3.65 23.05 7.34
C LYS A 117 -2.41 23.37 8.21
N PRO A 118 -1.27 22.69 8.05
CA PRO A 118 -0.05 23.04 8.77
C PRO A 118 0.42 24.46 8.42
N LYS A 119 0.93 25.20 9.40
CA LYS A 119 1.61 26.48 9.16
C LYS A 119 2.89 26.26 8.38
N ALA A 120 3.27 27.20 7.50
CA ALA A 120 4.45 27.10 6.65
C ALA A 120 5.73 26.74 7.43
N ALA A 121 5.96 27.39 8.57
CA ALA A 121 7.08 27.13 9.48
C ALA A 121 7.18 25.67 9.96
N ASN A 122 6.06 24.95 10.01
CA ASN A 122 5.99 23.57 10.52
C ASN A 122 6.02 22.52 9.40
N ILE A 123 5.94 22.93 8.13
CA ILE A 123 5.89 21.99 7.00
C ILE A 123 7.12 21.08 6.94
N PRO A 124 8.37 21.56 7.11
CA PRO A 124 9.53 20.68 7.10
C PRO A 124 9.46 19.56 8.16
N MET A 125 9.15 19.92 9.41
CA MET A 125 8.95 18.93 10.49
C MET A 125 7.76 18.01 10.21
N PHE A 126 6.69 18.52 9.59
CA PHE A 126 5.51 17.71 9.29
C PHE A 126 5.84 16.57 8.31
N CYS A 127 6.60 16.85 7.26
CA CYS A 127 7.13 15.83 6.36
C CYS A 127 8.18 14.94 7.07
N GLY A 128 9.00 15.56 7.93
CA GLY A 128 10.05 14.94 8.72
C GLY A 128 9.56 13.84 9.67
N LYS A 129 8.32 13.90 10.16
CA LYS A 129 7.69 12.83 10.98
C LYS A 129 7.94 11.42 10.42
N CYS A 130 7.88 11.30 9.10
CA CYS A 130 8.18 10.06 8.39
C CYS A 130 9.52 10.14 7.65
N HIS A 131 9.80 11.22 6.93
CA HIS A 131 11.00 11.37 6.10
C HIS A 131 12.29 11.66 6.89
N SER A 132 12.23 11.64 8.22
CA SER A 132 13.40 11.61 9.09
C SER A 132 13.44 10.38 10.02
N ASN A 133 12.66 9.35 9.66
CA ASN A 133 12.59 8.08 10.37
C ASN A 133 12.94 6.91 9.43
N ALA A 134 14.18 6.42 9.52
CA ALA A 134 14.67 5.30 8.72
C ALA A 134 13.83 4.02 8.93
N GLU A 135 13.48 3.70 10.17
CA GLU A 135 12.74 2.48 10.52
C GLU A 135 11.33 2.50 9.95
N PHE A 136 10.70 3.67 9.86
CA PHE A 136 9.43 3.83 9.20
C PHE A 136 9.56 3.70 7.67
N ILE A 137 10.46 4.48 7.06
CA ILE A 137 10.57 4.57 5.60
C ILE A 137 11.03 3.24 4.96
N LYS A 138 11.89 2.46 5.64
CA LYS A 138 12.33 1.14 5.15
C LYS A 138 11.17 0.17 4.90
N LYS A 139 10.03 0.33 5.59
CA LYS A 139 8.82 -0.48 5.36
C LYS A 139 8.22 -0.26 3.96
N PHE A 140 8.50 0.88 3.34
CA PHE A 140 7.95 1.28 2.04
C PHE A 140 9.02 1.31 0.93
N ASN A 141 10.22 1.78 1.24
CA ASN A 141 11.35 1.83 0.31
C ASN A 141 12.68 1.90 1.07
N PRO A 142 13.38 0.76 1.23
CA PRO A 142 14.69 0.71 1.90
C PRO A 142 15.78 1.59 1.27
N ALA A 143 15.67 1.92 -0.02
CA ALA A 143 16.64 2.75 -0.73
C ALA A 143 16.39 4.26 -0.57
N GLN A 144 15.25 4.65 0.01
CA GLN A 144 14.91 6.05 0.20
C GLN A 144 15.74 6.65 1.34
N ARG A 145 16.38 7.80 1.09
CA ARG A 145 17.08 8.58 2.13
C ARG A 145 16.08 9.13 3.16
N VAL A 146 16.55 9.48 4.35
CA VAL A 146 15.72 10.05 5.44
C VAL A 146 16.33 11.31 6.08
N ASP A 147 17.13 12.04 5.34
CA ASP A 147 17.79 13.27 5.79
C ASP A 147 17.24 14.51 5.06
N GLN A 148 16.12 14.39 4.34
CA GLN A 148 15.56 15.49 3.54
C GLN A 148 15.17 16.70 4.40
N GLU A 149 14.62 16.48 5.59
CA GLU A 149 14.31 17.56 6.54
C GLU A 149 15.61 18.27 6.98
N LYS A 150 16.62 17.49 7.36
CA LYS A 150 17.93 18.02 7.78
C LYS A 150 18.57 18.84 6.66
N GLU A 151 18.59 18.32 5.44
CA GLU A 151 19.10 19.01 4.25
C GLU A 151 18.28 20.27 3.91
N TYR A 152 16.95 20.24 4.08
CA TYR A 152 16.14 21.44 3.89
C TYR A 152 16.61 22.59 4.78
N PHE A 153 16.94 22.30 6.05
CA PHE A 153 17.41 23.33 6.99
C PHE A 153 18.85 23.81 6.77
N THR A 154 19.64 23.16 5.91
CA THR A 154 20.94 23.69 5.45
C THR A 154 20.80 24.61 4.23
N SER A 155 19.68 24.52 3.51
CA SER A 155 19.37 25.34 2.32
C SER A 155 19.05 26.80 2.66
N VAL A 156 19.06 27.67 1.64
CA VAL A 156 18.65 29.08 1.79
C VAL A 156 17.20 29.19 2.26
N HIS A 157 16.29 28.36 1.73
CA HIS A 157 14.89 28.35 2.16
C HIS A 157 14.77 28.03 3.65
N GLY A 158 15.44 26.99 4.13
CA GLY A 158 15.39 26.60 5.54
C GLY A 158 16.06 27.61 6.47
N LYS A 159 17.13 28.28 6.03
CA LYS A 159 17.78 29.37 6.78
C LYS A 159 16.85 30.57 6.94
N LEU A 160 16.17 31.01 5.89
CA LEU A 160 15.20 32.11 5.94
C LEU A 160 13.93 31.72 6.71
N LEU A 161 13.46 30.48 6.59
CA LEU A 161 12.33 30.01 7.40
C LEU A 161 12.65 30.08 8.90
N LYS A 162 13.90 29.77 9.30
CA LYS A 162 14.37 29.89 10.68
C LYS A 162 14.44 31.33 11.19
N THR A 163 14.55 32.33 10.32
CA THR A 163 14.45 33.74 10.71
C THR A 163 13.01 34.23 10.80
N GLY A 164 12.01 33.35 10.58
CA GLY A 164 10.59 33.66 10.68
C GLY A 164 9.93 34.07 9.37
N ASP A 165 10.64 34.04 8.23
CA ASP A 165 10.04 34.33 6.94
C ASP A 165 9.14 33.17 6.49
N ALA A 166 7.82 33.37 6.58
CA ALA A 166 6.83 32.37 6.20
C ALA A 166 6.52 32.33 4.69
N ASN A 167 7.07 33.26 3.89
CA ASN A 167 6.83 33.35 2.44
C ASN A 167 7.83 32.52 1.62
N VAL A 168 8.79 31.88 2.27
CA VAL A 168 9.81 31.07 1.60
C VAL A 168 9.27 29.72 1.14
N ALA A 169 9.93 29.15 0.13
CA ALA A 169 9.58 27.83 -0.37
C ALA A 169 9.75 26.75 0.71
N THR A 170 8.76 25.89 0.86
CA THR A 170 8.80 24.71 1.74
C THR A 170 8.68 23.44 0.89
N CYS A 171 8.64 22.27 1.53
CA CYS A 171 8.51 20.98 0.86
C CYS A 171 7.33 20.97 -0.14
N VAL A 172 6.18 21.51 0.27
CA VAL A 172 4.96 21.50 -0.55
C VAL A 172 4.99 22.52 -1.69
N SER A 173 5.89 23.50 -1.67
CA SER A 173 6.04 24.49 -2.76
C SER A 173 6.49 23.83 -4.07
N CYS A 174 7.27 22.75 -3.99
CA CYS A 174 7.72 21.99 -5.16
C CYS A 174 6.99 20.65 -5.30
N HIS A 175 6.66 19.97 -4.21
CA HIS A 175 6.07 18.63 -4.25
C HIS A 175 4.53 18.62 -4.28
N GLY A 176 3.89 19.75 -3.98
CA GLY A 176 2.44 19.84 -3.73
C GLY A 176 2.10 19.55 -2.27
N SER A 177 0.92 20.02 -1.83
CA SER A 177 0.38 19.76 -0.48
C SER A 177 -0.60 18.57 -0.45
N HIS A 178 -1.20 18.27 -1.59
CA HIS A 178 -2.07 17.15 -1.89
C HIS A 178 -1.72 16.71 -3.32
N GLY A 179 -1.73 15.41 -3.62
CA GLY A 179 -1.22 14.92 -4.91
C GLY A 179 0.30 14.93 -4.93
N ILE A 180 0.89 14.66 -3.75
CA ILE A 180 2.31 14.81 -3.50
C ILE A 180 3.07 13.92 -4.46
N ARG A 181 3.95 14.53 -5.25
CA ARG A 181 4.73 13.83 -6.26
C ARG A 181 6.02 13.30 -5.65
N GLY A 182 6.36 12.06 -5.98
CA GLY A 182 7.67 11.51 -5.65
C GLY A 182 8.78 12.36 -6.28
N SER A 183 9.89 12.52 -5.57
CA SER A 183 11.12 13.13 -6.10
C SER A 183 11.82 12.16 -7.06
N THR A 184 11.26 11.91 -8.24
CA THR A 184 11.98 11.18 -9.27
C THR A 184 12.98 12.11 -9.95
N ILE A 185 14.26 11.93 -9.64
CA ILE A 185 15.40 12.55 -10.34
C ILE A 185 15.51 12.07 -11.81
N LEU A 186 14.66 11.15 -12.28
CA LEU A 186 14.64 10.75 -13.69
C LEU A 186 14.19 11.86 -14.65
N SER A 187 13.66 13.00 -14.18
CA SER A 187 13.46 14.19 -15.03
C SER A 187 14.68 15.10 -15.15
N ARG A 188 15.78 14.84 -14.44
CA ARG A 188 17.00 15.66 -14.55
C ARG A 188 17.84 15.32 -15.78
N LEU A 189 17.59 14.18 -16.43
CA LEU A 189 18.25 13.76 -17.68
C LEU A 189 17.57 14.30 -18.94
N SER A 190 16.49 15.07 -18.82
CA SER A 190 15.72 15.56 -19.98
C SER A 190 15.26 17.02 -19.88
N LEU A 191 15.75 17.81 -18.92
CA LEU A 191 15.58 19.26 -18.94
C LEU A 191 16.74 19.91 -19.71
N PRO A 192 16.49 20.65 -20.80
CA PRO A 192 17.50 21.56 -21.34
C PRO A 192 17.90 22.54 -20.23
N GLN A 193 19.16 22.96 -20.23
CA GLN A 193 19.84 23.79 -19.21
C GLN A 193 19.26 25.21 -19.05
N MET A 194 17.95 25.38 -19.03
CA MET A 194 17.25 26.66 -19.03
C MET A 194 17.11 27.25 -17.61
N TRP A 195 17.35 26.46 -16.55
CA TRP A 195 17.20 26.87 -15.15
C TRP A 195 18.53 27.19 -14.44
N LEU A 196 19.65 27.25 -15.16
CA LEU A 196 20.94 27.73 -14.63
C LEU A 196 21.14 29.23 -14.83
N LYS A 197 20.16 29.96 -15.37
CA LYS A 197 20.24 31.41 -15.48
C LYS A 197 19.72 32.05 -14.19
N PRO A 198 20.54 32.83 -13.45
CA PRO A 198 20.02 33.65 -12.37
C PRO A 198 18.96 34.62 -12.93
N ALA A 199 17.95 34.94 -12.11
CA ALA A 199 16.93 35.91 -12.49
C ALA A 199 17.60 37.21 -12.95
N PRO A 200 17.26 37.74 -14.14
CA PRO A 200 17.70 39.08 -14.48
C PRO A 200 17.11 40.01 -13.41
N ASN A 201 17.99 40.77 -12.73
CA ASN A 201 17.70 41.79 -11.71
C ASN A 201 17.89 41.39 -10.24
N ALA A 202 18.56 40.27 -9.92
CA ALA A 202 19.10 40.11 -8.57
C ALA A 202 20.31 41.06 -8.40
N THR A 203 20.06 42.26 -7.86
CA THR A 203 21.12 43.17 -7.42
C THR A 203 21.92 42.48 -6.30
N PRO A 204 23.25 42.38 -6.40
CA PRO A 204 24.06 41.86 -5.31
C PRO A 204 24.00 42.87 -4.16
N MET A 205 23.44 42.46 -3.02
CA MET A 205 23.68 43.19 -1.77
C MET A 205 25.16 43.00 -1.44
N ALA A 206 25.93 44.07 -1.58
CA ALA A 206 27.30 44.12 -1.11
C ALA A 206 27.29 43.98 0.42
N ILE A 207 27.93 42.92 0.91
CA ILE A 207 28.27 42.78 2.32
C ILE A 207 29.56 43.59 2.50
N THR A 208 29.46 44.76 3.11
CA THR A 208 30.56 45.52 3.71
C THR A 208 30.41 45.49 5.21
#